data_AF-A0A4Q0A1H7-F1
#
_entry.id   AF-A0A4Q0A1H7-F1
#
_cell.length_a   1.000
_cell.length_b   1.000
_cell.length_c   1.000
_cell.angle_alpha   90.00
_cell.angle_beta   90.00
_cell.angle_gamma   90.00
#
_symmetry.space_group_name_H-M   'P 1'
#
loop_
_entity.id
_entity.type
_entity.pdbx_description
1 polymer ?
#
loop_
_entity_poly.entity_id
_entity_poly.type
_entity_poly.pdbx_seq_one_letter_code
_entity_poly.pdbx_strand_id
1 'polypeptide(L)'
;MRSGATLIVIREKGSNYIFGGFASEDWSMCPDFYGNSANFLFTIQPELRTYPSSRINDHYQYLNQGTQTLPNGLGMGGQLGYCGLWINPDFETGSSLAGPRCSTYTSPQLSKEAHFAIDSVEVWQVRRSPTESDDDDGEALTNGRGRRPKKSAMDAHPDAVALLEMANRKMYASTVRDPDLDLDTPGLERRSSDHEDDMEAILKRRHLNSPPPQYM
;
A
#
# COMPACT_ATOMS: atom_id res chain seq x y z
N MET A 1 -13.49 -7.26 -12.89
CA MET A 1 -12.96 -8.09 -11.77
C MET A 1 -12.70 -7.15 -10.63
N ARG A 2 -13.06 -7.49 -9.38
CA ARG A 2 -12.70 -6.63 -8.23
C ARG A 2 -11.18 -6.63 -8.11
N SER A 3 -10.55 -5.49 -8.35
CA SER A 3 -9.10 -5.33 -8.23
C SER A 3 -8.78 -4.39 -7.07
N GLY A 4 -7.57 -4.50 -6.54
CA GLY A 4 -7.00 -3.63 -5.53
C GLY A 4 -6.03 -4.36 -4.61
N ALA A 5 -5.64 -3.68 -3.54
CA ALA A 5 -4.62 -4.18 -2.62
C ALA A 5 -5.08 -5.46 -1.90
N THR A 6 -4.19 -6.44 -1.80
CA THR A 6 -4.47 -7.74 -1.19
C THR A 6 -3.51 -8.07 -0.05
N LEU A 7 -4.03 -8.78 0.95
CA LEU A 7 -3.27 -9.38 2.04
C LEU A 7 -3.34 -10.89 1.88
N ILE A 8 -2.19 -11.53 1.68
CA ILE A 8 -2.05 -12.98 1.58
C ILE A 8 -1.57 -13.48 2.93
N VAL A 9 -2.31 -14.41 3.53
CA VAL A 9 -1.98 -15.06 4.81
C VAL A 9 -1.83 -16.55 4.57
N ILE A 10 -0.72 -17.11 5.04
CA ILE A 10 -0.37 -18.51 4.88
C ILE A 10 -0.20 -19.12 6.27
N ARG A 11 -0.80 -20.29 6.47
CA ARG A 11 -0.50 -21.16 7.61
C ARG A 11 0.33 -22.35 7.14
N GLU A 12 1.49 -22.54 7.76
CA GLU A 12 2.35 -23.68 7.49
C GLU A 12 1.79 -24.95 8.14
N LYS A 13 1.80 -26.06 7.39
CA LYS A 13 1.32 -27.36 7.84
C LYS A 13 2.29 -28.01 8.81
N GLY A 14 1.76 -28.47 9.95
CA GLY A 14 2.58 -29.15 10.97
C GLY A 14 3.46 -28.21 11.80
N SER A 15 3.27 -26.90 11.67
CA SER A 15 3.88 -25.88 12.55
C SER A 15 2.79 -24.89 13.00
N ASN A 16 3.15 -23.97 13.89
CA ASN A 16 2.33 -22.83 14.27
C ASN A 16 2.73 -21.55 13.52
N TYR A 17 3.49 -21.65 12.43
CA TYR A 17 3.95 -20.46 11.72
C TYR A 17 2.83 -19.92 10.84
N ILE A 18 2.60 -18.61 10.97
CA ILE A 18 1.63 -17.88 10.18
C ILE A 18 2.35 -16.64 9.67
N PHE A 19 2.39 -16.46 8.37
CA PHE A 19 3.14 -15.39 7.70
C PHE A 19 2.49 -15.07 6.36
N GLY A 20 3.00 -14.05 5.69
CA GLY A 20 2.41 -13.64 4.42
C GLY A 20 3.01 -12.39 3.83
N GLY A 21 2.26 -11.81 2.90
CA GLY A 21 2.66 -10.62 2.19
C GLY A 21 1.46 -9.72 1.87
N PHE A 22 1.74 -8.43 1.79
CA PHE A 22 0.80 -7.43 1.32
C PHE A 22 1.24 -6.96 -0.07
N ALA A 23 0.31 -7.04 -1.01
CA ALA A 23 0.43 -6.55 -2.37
C ALA A 23 -0.43 -5.30 -2.53
N SER A 24 0.19 -4.16 -2.78
CA SER A 24 -0.51 -2.87 -2.88
C SER A 24 -1.21 -2.66 -4.22
N GLU A 25 -0.75 -3.37 -5.26
CA GLU A 25 -1.25 -3.32 -6.63
C GLU A 25 -1.88 -4.66 -7.03
N ASP A 26 -2.68 -4.59 -8.10
CA ASP A 26 -3.39 -5.74 -8.64
C ASP A 26 -2.46 -6.85 -9.09
N TRP A 27 -2.86 -8.09 -8.84
CA TRP A 27 -2.18 -9.25 -9.41
C TRP A 27 -2.43 -9.35 -10.91
N SER A 28 -1.37 -9.19 -11.69
CA SER A 28 -1.35 -9.37 -13.13
C SER A 28 -0.53 -10.62 -13.48
N MET A 29 -0.99 -11.41 -14.44
CA MET A 29 -0.19 -12.49 -15.01
C MET A 29 0.95 -11.87 -15.84
N CYS A 30 2.09 -11.67 -15.19
CA CYS A 30 3.26 -11.02 -15.74
C CYS A 30 4.48 -11.87 -15.43
N PRO A 31 5.21 -12.35 -16.44
CA PRO A 31 6.42 -13.16 -16.24
C PRO A 31 7.63 -12.32 -15.80
N ASP A 32 7.41 -11.21 -15.09
CA ASP A 32 8.42 -10.33 -14.53
C ASP A 32 7.94 -9.81 -13.16
N PHE A 33 8.86 -9.28 -12.36
CA PHE A 33 8.48 -8.58 -11.14
C PHE A 33 7.82 -7.24 -11.46
N TYR A 34 6.82 -6.88 -10.65
CA TYR A 34 6.10 -5.61 -10.73
C TYR A 34 5.66 -5.17 -9.34
N GLY A 35 4.82 -4.14 -9.26
CA GLY A 35 4.33 -3.57 -8.02
C GLY A 35 5.14 -2.36 -7.57
N ASN A 36 4.94 -1.95 -6.32
CA ASN A 36 5.62 -0.79 -5.75
C ASN A 36 6.07 -1.00 -4.30
N SER A 37 6.83 -0.02 -3.80
CA SER A 37 7.43 -0.03 -2.45
C SER A 37 6.47 -0.06 -1.26
N ALA A 38 5.16 0.07 -1.48
CA ALA A 38 4.15 -0.11 -0.44
C ALA A 38 3.88 -1.59 -0.14
N ASN A 39 4.38 -2.51 -0.97
CA ASN A 39 4.38 -3.94 -0.66
C ASN A 39 5.29 -4.24 0.54
N PHE A 40 4.93 -5.26 1.32
CA PHE A 40 5.74 -5.71 2.45
C PHE A 40 5.46 -7.19 2.75
N LEU A 41 6.39 -7.85 3.42
CA LEU A 41 6.18 -9.18 4.01
C LEU A 41 5.87 -9.05 5.49
N PHE A 42 5.25 -10.06 6.10
CA PHE A 42 5.01 -10.08 7.53
C PHE A 42 5.00 -11.50 8.10
N THR A 43 5.24 -11.59 9.41
CA THR A 43 4.97 -12.77 10.24
C THR A 43 3.88 -12.40 11.24
N ILE A 44 3.00 -13.35 11.59
CA ILE A 44 2.01 -13.25 12.67
C ILE A 44 2.42 -14.17 13.83
N GLN A 45 2.84 -15.40 13.51
CA GLN A 45 3.42 -16.35 14.46
C GLN A 45 4.77 -16.84 13.94
N PRO A 46 5.77 -17.03 14.83
CA PRO A 46 5.70 -16.93 16.29
C PRO A 46 5.67 -15.49 16.85
N GLU A 47 6.09 -14.50 16.06
CA GLU A 47 6.09 -13.08 16.44
C GLU A 47 5.47 -12.23 15.33
N LEU A 48 4.60 -11.30 15.70
CA LEU A 48 4.02 -10.33 14.77
C LEU A 48 5.08 -9.30 14.36
N ARG A 49 5.47 -9.29 13.08
CA ARG A 49 6.42 -8.32 12.53
C ARG A 49 6.14 -8.03 11.07
N THR A 50 6.35 -6.78 10.66
CA THR A 50 6.28 -6.34 9.26
C THR A 50 7.68 -6.03 8.72
N TYR A 51 7.91 -6.35 7.45
CA TYR A 51 9.17 -6.20 6.74
C TYR A 51 8.95 -5.34 5.49
N PRO A 52 9.10 -4.00 5.60
CA PRO A 52 8.88 -3.09 4.50
C PRO A 52 9.96 -3.23 3.42
N SER A 53 9.70 -2.68 2.24
CA SER A 53 10.70 -2.68 1.18
C SER A 53 11.97 -1.91 1.57
N SER A 54 13.13 -2.48 1.23
CA SER A 54 14.45 -1.86 1.26
C SER A 54 14.64 -0.78 0.21
N ARG A 55 13.79 -0.77 -0.84
CA ARG A 55 13.87 0.11 -2.02
C ARG A 55 15.17 -0.04 -2.85
N ILE A 56 15.95 -1.10 -2.61
CA ILE A 56 17.20 -1.36 -3.34
C ILE A 56 16.92 -1.94 -4.75
N ASN A 57 15.77 -2.58 -4.92
CA ASN A 57 15.27 -3.10 -6.19
C ASN A 57 13.74 -2.95 -6.25
N ASP A 58 13.18 -3.32 -7.39
CA ASP A 58 11.75 -3.27 -7.73
C ASP A 58 11.09 -4.67 -7.79
N HIS A 59 11.71 -5.68 -7.15
CA HIS A 59 11.23 -7.06 -7.18
C HIS A 59 10.07 -7.31 -6.20
N TYR A 60 9.00 -6.50 -6.24
CA TYR A 60 7.99 -6.47 -5.18
C TYR A 60 7.03 -7.67 -5.22
N GLN A 61 6.37 -7.91 -6.34
CA GLN A 61 5.45 -9.02 -6.53
C GLN A 61 5.60 -9.66 -7.91
N TYR A 62 5.32 -10.95 -8.00
CA TYR A 62 5.46 -11.77 -9.19
C TYR A 62 4.30 -12.75 -9.25
N LEU A 63 3.67 -12.89 -10.42
CA LEU A 63 2.66 -13.91 -10.66
C LEU A 63 2.74 -14.37 -12.11
N ASN A 64 3.00 -15.65 -12.30
CA ASN A 64 3.10 -16.25 -13.62
C ASN A 64 2.44 -17.63 -13.64
N GLN A 65 1.82 -17.97 -14.77
CA GLN A 65 1.16 -19.24 -14.99
C GLN A 65 1.21 -19.59 -16.49
N GLY A 66 1.38 -20.86 -16.82
CA GLY A 66 1.34 -21.36 -18.20
C GLY A 66 2.59 -21.09 -19.04
N THR A 67 3.65 -20.55 -18.46
CA THR A 67 4.91 -20.29 -19.16
C THR A 67 5.88 -21.47 -19.01
N GLN A 68 6.58 -21.87 -20.07
CA GLN A 68 7.54 -22.99 -20.03
C GLN A 68 8.94 -22.57 -19.57
N THR A 69 9.34 -21.33 -19.84
CA THR A 69 10.71 -20.84 -19.66
C THR A 69 10.94 -20.15 -18.33
N LEU A 70 9.87 -19.74 -17.64
CA LEU A 70 9.93 -19.00 -16.39
C LEU A 70 9.08 -19.69 -15.32
N PRO A 71 9.46 -19.58 -14.04
CA PRO A 71 8.74 -20.23 -12.95
C PRO A 71 7.27 -19.84 -12.93
N ASN A 72 6.39 -20.82 -12.78
CA ASN A 72 4.97 -20.57 -12.55
C ASN A 72 4.72 -20.60 -11.05
N GLY A 73 3.93 -19.65 -10.54
CA GLY A 73 3.70 -19.47 -9.12
C GLY A 73 3.58 -18.00 -8.75
N LEU A 74 3.54 -17.75 -7.44
CA LEU A 74 3.45 -16.42 -6.86
C LEU A 74 4.72 -16.16 -6.04
N GLY A 75 5.36 -15.02 -6.27
CA GLY A 75 6.57 -14.61 -5.58
C GLY A 75 6.46 -13.20 -5.02
N MET A 76 7.13 -12.96 -3.91
CA MET A 76 7.29 -11.62 -3.34
C MET A 76 8.72 -11.44 -2.80
N GLY A 77 9.43 -10.44 -3.37
CA GLY A 77 10.74 -9.99 -2.88
C GLY A 77 11.86 -10.96 -3.18
N GLY A 78 13.08 -10.46 -3.38
CA GLY A 78 14.26 -11.27 -3.65
C GLY A 78 14.49 -11.43 -5.15
N GLN A 79 14.83 -12.63 -5.58
CA GLN A 79 14.98 -13.00 -6.99
C GLN A 79 14.32 -14.36 -7.22
N LEU A 80 13.98 -14.70 -8.45
CA LEU A 80 13.41 -16.02 -8.76
C LEU A 80 14.34 -17.13 -8.23
N GLY A 81 13.76 -18.09 -7.51
CA GLY A 81 14.49 -19.16 -6.82
C GLY A 81 15.04 -18.79 -5.44
N TYR A 82 15.03 -17.50 -5.05
CA TYR A 82 15.40 -17.01 -3.72
C TYR A 82 14.44 -15.91 -3.26
N CYS A 83 13.14 -16.14 -3.43
CA CYS A 83 12.14 -15.16 -3.02
C CYS A 83 11.98 -15.14 -1.49
N GLY A 84 11.71 -13.96 -0.93
CA GLY A 84 11.37 -13.83 0.49
C GLY A 84 10.11 -14.62 0.84
N LEU A 85 9.16 -14.67 -0.09
CA LEU A 85 8.03 -15.58 -0.09
C LEU A 85 7.78 -16.11 -1.50
N TRP A 86 7.60 -17.42 -1.62
CA TRP A 86 7.21 -18.11 -2.85
C TRP A 86 6.10 -19.12 -2.56
N ILE A 87 5.09 -19.18 -3.42
CA ILE A 87 4.01 -20.17 -3.41
C ILE A 87 4.04 -20.89 -4.76
N ASN A 88 4.11 -22.21 -4.73
CA ASN A 88 4.04 -23.05 -5.92
C ASN A 88 2.62 -23.03 -6.52
N PRO A 89 2.47 -23.31 -7.82
CA PRO A 89 1.18 -23.16 -8.51
C PRO A 89 0.13 -24.19 -8.07
N ASP A 90 0.54 -25.22 -7.33
CA ASP A 90 -0.34 -26.21 -6.69
C ASP A 90 -0.99 -25.69 -5.39
N PHE A 91 -0.50 -24.58 -4.83
CA PHE A 91 -0.88 -24.06 -3.51
C PHE A 91 -0.69 -25.08 -2.36
N GLU A 92 0.08 -26.14 -2.58
CA GLU A 92 0.38 -27.16 -1.57
C GLU A 92 1.72 -26.89 -0.89
N THR A 93 2.65 -26.24 -1.60
CA THR A 93 4.01 -26.01 -1.13
C THR A 93 4.51 -24.60 -1.46
N GLY A 94 5.55 -24.19 -0.74
CA GLY A 94 6.19 -22.90 -0.95
C GLY A 94 7.59 -22.86 -0.38
N SER A 95 8.21 -21.70 -0.50
CA SER A 95 9.52 -21.44 0.12
C SER A 95 9.64 -20.02 0.63
N SER A 96 10.45 -19.84 1.67
CA SER A 96 10.85 -18.54 2.19
C SER A 96 12.37 -18.54 2.25
N LEU A 97 13.00 -18.06 1.18
CA LEU A 97 14.43 -18.13 1.00
C LEU A 97 15.03 -16.75 1.23
N ALA A 98 15.56 -16.57 2.44
CA ALA A 98 16.25 -15.36 2.84
C ALA A 98 17.71 -15.71 3.18
N GLY A 99 18.66 -15.38 2.31
CA GLY A 99 20.08 -15.55 2.59
C GLY A 99 20.75 -14.24 2.96
N PRO A 100 21.29 -14.05 4.19
CA PRO A 100 20.61 -14.20 5.48
C PRO A 100 19.31 -13.35 5.60
N ARG A 101 19.05 -12.45 4.65
CA ARG A 101 17.83 -11.64 4.56
C ARG A 101 17.41 -11.50 3.09
N CYS A 102 16.11 -11.41 2.83
CA CYS A 102 15.58 -11.05 1.52
C CYS A 102 16.10 -9.66 1.10
N SER A 103 16.61 -9.49 -0.11
CA SER A 103 17.15 -8.20 -0.59
C SER A 103 16.08 -7.11 -0.71
N THR A 104 14.86 -7.47 -1.13
CA THR A 104 13.76 -6.51 -1.35
C THR A 104 13.08 -6.09 -0.05
N TYR A 105 12.91 -6.98 0.92
CA TYR A 105 12.13 -6.70 2.14
C TYR A 105 12.96 -6.71 3.42
N THR A 106 14.25 -7.06 3.35
CA THR A 106 15.12 -7.30 4.51
C THR A 106 14.57 -8.31 5.52
N SER A 107 13.55 -9.09 5.12
CA SER A 107 12.93 -10.10 5.97
C SER A 107 13.91 -11.25 6.20
N PRO A 108 13.89 -11.88 7.40
CA PRO A 108 14.45 -13.20 7.57
C PRO A 108 13.57 -14.24 6.84
N GLN A 109 13.90 -15.51 7.01
CA GLN A 109 12.97 -16.59 6.70
C GLN A 109 11.68 -16.40 7.51
N LEU A 110 10.54 -16.48 6.83
CA LEU A 110 9.22 -16.28 7.42
C LEU A 110 8.63 -17.57 8.01
N SER A 111 8.94 -18.70 7.38
CA SER A 111 8.50 -20.05 7.74
C SER A 111 9.44 -20.71 8.75
N LYS A 112 9.01 -21.86 9.30
CA LYS A 112 9.87 -22.64 10.19
C LYS A 112 11.11 -23.19 9.47
N GLU A 113 10.92 -23.69 8.25
CA GLU A 113 11.97 -24.21 7.37
C GLU A 113 11.98 -23.46 6.03
N ALA A 114 13.11 -23.53 5.31
CA ALA A 114 13.29 -22.85 4.02
C ALA A 114 12.22 -23.21 2.97
N HIS A 115 11.76 -24.46 3.00
CA HIS A 115 10.65 -24.98 2.21
C HIS A 115 9.55 -25.44 3.16
N PHE A 116 8.30 -25.13 2.83
CA PHE A 116 7.17 -25.42 3.69
C PHE A 116 6.01 -26.04 2.91
N ALA A 117 5.23 -26.85 3.60
CA ALA A 117 3.92 -27.30 3.14
C ALA A 117 2.84 -26.36 3.65
N ILE A 118 1.82 -26.11 2.85
CA ILE A 118 0.74 -25.18 3.14
C ILE A 118 -0.42 -25.96 3.76
N ASP A 119 -0.95 -25.46 4.89
CA ASP A 119 -2.21 -25.93 5.47
C ASP A 119 -3.39 -25.14 4.89
N SER A 120 -3.24 -23.82 4.82
CA SER A 120 -4.24 -22.91 4.24
C SER A 120 -3.60 -21.64 3.71
N VAL A 121 -4.20 -21.10 2.64
CA VAL A 121 -3.92 -19.75 2.11
C VAL A 121 -5.22 -18.97 2.13
N GLU A 122 -5.19 -17.80 2.75
CA GLU A 122 -6.30 -16.85 2.73
C GLU A 122 -5.85 -15.58 2.00
N VAL A 123 -6.69 -15.07 1.12
CA VAL A 123 -6.43 -13.83 0.37
C VAL A 123 -7.55 -12.84 0.65
N TRP A 124 -7.20 -11.71 1.24
CA TRP A 124 -8.12 -10.68 1.66
C TRP A 124 -7.93 -9.43 0.81
N GLN A 125 -9.01 -8.92 0.19
CA GLN A 125 -8.97 -7.61 -0.45
C GLN A 125 -9.09 -6.51 0.61
N VAL A 126 -8.10 -5.63 0.70
CA VAL A 126 -8.02 -4.59 1.73
C VAL A 126 -8.44 -3.22 1.18
N ARG A 127 -8.20 -2.96 -0.11
CA ARG A 127 -8.63 -1.73 -0.79
C ARG A 127 -9.12 -2.09 -2.19
N ARG A 128 -10.14 -1.38 -2.68
CA ARG A 128 -10.55 -1.44 -4.10
C ARG A 128 -9.64 -0.53 -4.91
N SER A 129 -9.32 -0.92 -6.14
CA SER A 129 -8.70 -0.03 -7.11
C SER A 129 -9.70 1.07 -7.48
N PRO A 130 -9.25 2.31 -7.76
CA PRO A 130 -10.14 3.42 -8.13
C PRO A 130 -10.87 3.26 -9.48
N THR A 131 -10.73 2.12 -10.15
CA THR A 131 -11.20 1.91 -11.52
C THR A 131 -12.39 0.97 -11.53
N GLU A 132 -13.57 1.58 -11.68
CA GLU A 132 -14.73 1.21 -12.50
C GLU A 132 -16.04 1.46 -11.73
N SER A 133 -16.64 2.63 -12.01
CA SER A 133 -18.02 3.05 -11.68
C SER A 133 -18.52 2.70 -10.27
N ASP A 134 -18.12 3.51 -9.28
CA ASP A 134 -18.88 3.66 -8.03
C ASP A 134 -20.16 4.49 -8.31
N ASP A 135 -21.08 3.90 -9.08
CA ASP A 135 -22.50 4.26 -9.13
C ASP A 135 -23.31 3.26 -8.28
N ASP A 136 -22.83 2.86 -7.11
CA ASP A 136 -23.71 2.32 -6.07
C ASP A 136 -23.04 2.37 -4.69
N ASP A 137 -23.87 2.45 -3.66
CA ASP A 137 -23.59 2.29 -2.23
C ASP A 137 -22.48 3.16 -1.58
N GLY A 138 -22.92 4.32 -1.08
CA GLY A 138 -22.14 5.21 -0.23
C GLY A 138 -21.78 4.62 1.13
N GLU A 139 -20.51 4.76 1.48
CA GLU A 139 -19.98 5.15 2.80
C GLU A 139 -18.45 5.27 2.64
N ALA A 140 -17.98 6.48 2.36
CA ALA A 140 -16.56 6.76 2.16
C ALA A 140 -15.94 7.26 3.47
N LEU A 141 -15.22 6.37 4.15
CA LEU A 141 -14.26 6.73 5.20
C LEU A 141 -13.19 7.65 4.60
N THR A 142 -13.19 8.90 5.05
CA THR A 142 -12.25 9.94 4.63
C THR A 142 -10.88 9.73 5.28
N ASN A 143 -9.83 9.53 4.48
CA ASN A 143 -8.47 9.92 4.86
C ASN A 143 -7.97 10.93 3.82
N GLY A 144 -7.61 12.11 4.31
CA GLY A 144 -7.51 13.35 3.56
C GLY A 144 -6.54 13.32 2.38
N ARG A 145 -7.10 13.46 1.17
CA ARG A 145 -6.65 14.39 0.12
C ARG A 145 -7.90 14.88 -0.59
N GLY A 146 -7.99 16.20 -0.82
CA GLY A 146 -9.19 16.91 -1.25
C GLY A 146 -9.94 16.23 -2.40
N ARG A 147 -11.19 15.87 -2.13
CA ARG A 147 -12.16 15.45 -3.15
C ARG A 147 -12.54 16.71 -3.94
N ARG A 148 -12.32 16.71 -5.26
CA ARG A 148 -13.01 17.67 -6.13
C ARG A 148 -14.52 17.51 -5.89
N PRO A 149 -15.26 18.57 -5.57
CA PRO A 149 -16.70 18.45 -5.37
C PRO A 149 -17.31 17.82 -6.62
N LYS A 150 -18.17 16.81 -6.42
CA LYS A 150 -18.95 16.23 -7.52
C LYS A 150 -19.72 17.40 -8.14
N LYS A 151 -19.58 17.67 -9.44
CA LYS A 151 -20.39 18.66 -10.16
C LYS A 151 -21.86 18.37 -9.82
N SER A 152 -22.63 19.40 -9.46
CA SER A 152 -24.04 19.19 -9.14
C SER A 152 -24.73 18.54 -10.33
N ALA A 153 -25.72 17.67 -10.10
CA ALA A 153 -26.54 17.13 -11.18
C ALA A 153 -27.16 18.24 -12.06
N MET A 154 -27.34 19.44 -11.49
CA MET A 154 -27.76 20.64 -12.21
C MET A 154 -26.68 21.19 -13.16
N ASP A 155 -25.40 21.10 -12.78
CA ASP A 155 -24.28 21.55 -13.62
C ASP A 155 -24.01 20.56 -14.77
N ALA A 156 -24.33 19.28 -14.56
CA ALA A 156 -24.16 18.24 -15.56
C ALA A 156 -25.24 18.28 -16.66
N HIS A 157 -26.44 18.78 -16.35
CA HIS A 157 -27.62 18.74 -17.23
C HIS A 157 -28.40 20.08 -17.24
N PRO A 158 -27.86 21.14 -17.88
CA PRO A 158 -28.49 22.46 -17.90
C PRO A 158 -29.82 22.50 -18.68
N ASP A 159 -29.97 21.61 -19.65
CA ASP A 159 -31.18 21.40 -20.44
C ASP A 159 -32.34 20.84 -19.60
N ALA A 160 -32.05 19.87 -18.72
CA ALA A 160 -33.02 19.31 -17.79
C ALA A 160 -33.49 20.37 -16.78
N VAL A 161 -32.58 21.24 -16.31
CA VAL A 161 -32.93 22.36 -15.43
C VAL A 161 -33.90 23.32 -16.12
N ALA A 162 -33.63 23.71 -17.36
CA ALA A 162 -34.50 24.62 -18.12
C ALA A 162 -35.90 24.01 -18.36
N LEU A 163 -35.99 22.72 -18.64
CA LEU A 163 -37.27 22.02 -18.79
C LEU A 163 -38.08 22.01 -17.48
N LEU A 164 -37.41 21.82 -16.34
CA LEU A 164 -38.05 21.83 -15.02
C LEU A 164 -38.57 23.22 -14.66
N GLU A 165 -37.81 24.27 -14.97
CA GLU A 165 -38.24 25.66 -14.79
C GLU A 165 -39.43 26.01 -15.68
N MET A 166 -39.40 25.62 -16.95
CA MET A 166 -40.53 25.79 -17.87
C MET A 166 -41.78 24.99 -17.43
N ALA A 167 -41.60 23.87 -16.74
CA ALA A 167 -42.66 23.09 -16.12
C ALA A 167 -43.13 23.63 -14.75
N ASN A 168 -42.71 24.85 -14.39
CA ASN A 168 -43.05 25.55 -13.14
C ASN A 168 -42.62 24.79 -11.87
N ARG A 169 -41.56 23.96 -11.95
CA ARG A 169 -40.94 23.31 -10.80
C ARG A 169 -39.81 24.18 -10.26
N LYS A 170 -39.93 24.63 -9.01
CA LYS A 170 -38.94 25.51 -8.37
C LYS A 170 -37.76 24.70 -7.83
N MET A 171 -36.54 24.97 -8.31
CA MET A 171 -35.31 24.32 -7.84
C MET A 171 -34.68 25.14 -6.69
N TYR A 172 -34.56 24.54 -5.50
CA TYR A 172 -34.09 25.24 -4.28
C TYR A 172 -32.57 25.16 -4.05
N ALA A 173 -31.85 24.28 -4.76
CA ALA A 173 -30.42 24.06 -4.57
C ALA A 173 -29.52 25.12 -5.25
N SER A 174 -30.07 26.05 -6.02
CA SER A 174 -29.30 27.07 -6.76
C SER A 174 -28.65 28.13 -5.87
N THR A 175 -29.10 28.27 -4.61
CA THR A 175 -28.67 29.34 -3.69
C THR A 175 -27.82 28.86 -2.52
N VAL A 176 -27.63 27.55 -2.35
CA VAL A 176 -26.74 26.98 -1.34
C VAL A 176 -25.50 26.47 -2.06
N ARG A 177 -24.54 27.38 -2.28
CA ARG A 177 -23.16 27.02 -2.57
C ARG A 177 -22.38 27.14 -1.27
N ASP A 178 -21.75 26.06 -0.85
CA ASP A 178 -20.72 26.17 0.19
C ASP A 178 -19.63 27.10 -0.35
N PRO A 179 -19.11 28.05 0.46
CA PRO A 179 -18.05 28.93 0.00
C PRO A 179 -16.82 28.10 -0.37
N ASP A 180 -16.35 28.27 -1.62
CA ASP A 180 -15.07 27.76 -2.07
C ASP A 180 -13.98 28.39 -1.18
N LEU A 181 -13.53 27.66 -0.17
CA LEU A 181 -12.29 27.99 0.56
C LEU A 181 -11.10 27.56 -0.32
N ASP A 182 -10.91 28.30 -1.41
CA ASP A 182 -9.73 28.22 -2.26
C ASP A 182 -8.53 28.81 -1.50
N LEU A 183 -7.85 27.98 -0.71
CA LEU A 183 -6.51 28.28 -0.20
C LEU A 183 -5.47 28.11 -1.30
N ASP A 184 -5.62 28.84 -2.40
CA ASP A 184 -4.59 29.03 -3.42
C ASP A 184 -4.66 30.46 -3.94
N THR A 185 -4.31 31.43 -3.08
CA THR A 185 -3.88 32.75 -3.53
C THR A 185 -2.36 32.74 -3.67
N PRO A 186 -1.80 32.94 -4.88
CA PRO A 186 -0.35 33.08 -5.03
C PRO A 186 0.06 34.47 -4.56
N GLY A 187 0.54 34.58 -3.32
CA GLY A 187 1.03 35.86 -2.79
C GLY A 187 1.24 35.88 -1.28
N LEU A 188 2.18 35.10 -0.77
CA LEU A 188 2.93 35.47 0.44
C LEU A 188 4.24 34.67 0.51
N GLU A 189 5.35 35.29 0.11
CA GLU A 189 6.69 34.80 0.40
C GLU A 189 6.85 34.67 1.92
N ARG A 190 6.96 33.43 2.43
CA ARG A 190 7.51 33.19 3.75
C ARG A 190 9.02 33.01 3.59
N ARG A 191 9.75 33.93 4.18
CA ARG A 191 11.22 33.93 4.25
C ARG A 191 11.72 32.59 4.79
N SER A 192 12.55 31.93 4.00
CA SER A 192 13.37 30.80 4.40
C SER A 192 14.58 31.32 5.20
N SER A 193 14.45 31.46 6.52
CA SER A 193 15.60 31.68 7.41
C SER A 193 15.51 31.01 8.77
N ASP A 194 14.35 30.49 9.19
CA ASP A 194 14.13 30.18 10.61
C ASP A 194 14.19 28.67 10.94
N HIS A 195 14.94 27.87 10.18
CA HIS A 195 15.10 26.42 10.45
C HIS A 195 16.53 25.95 10.69
N GLU A 196 17.55 26.72 10.30
CA GLU A 196 18.95 26.37 10.58
C GLU A 196 19.37 26.77 12.00
N ASP A 197 18.86 27.90 12.50
CA ASP A 197 19.19 28.40 13.84
C ASP A 197 18.64 27.52 14.97
N ASP A 198 17.52 26.83 14.74
CA ASP A 198 16.91 25.92 15.73
C ASP A 198 17.70 24.61 15.88
N MET A 199 18.34 24.10 14.81
CA MET A 199 19.16 22.88 14.87
C MET A 199 20.50 23.11 15.57
N GLU A 200 21.13 24.26 15.35
CA GLU A 200 22.36 24.69 16.04
C GLU A 200 22.12 24.85 17.56
N ALA A 201 20.98 25.42 17.96
CA ALA A 201 20.60 25.57 19.36
C ALA A 201 20.32 24.22 20.07
N ILE A 202 19.73 23.26 19.35
CA ILE A 202 19.45 21.91 19.87
C ILE A 202 20.74 21.10 20.02
N LEU A 203 21.66 21.21 19.07
CA LEU A 203 22.97 20.53 19.12
C LEU A 203 23.85 21.10 20.24
N LYS A 204 23.86 22.42 20.43
CA LYS A 204 24.60 23.07 21.54
C LYS A 204 24.07 22.69 22.92
N ARG A 205 22.76 22.48 23.08
CA ARG A 205 22.16 22.00 24.35
C ARG A 205 22.50 20.54 24.68
N ARG A 206 22.72 19.68 23.68
CA ARG A 206 23.11 18.28 23.91
C ARG A 206 24.56 18.12 24.36
N HIS A 207 25.47 19.02 23.96
CA HIS A 207 26.88 18.96 24.39
C HIS A 207 27.12 19.43 25.83
N LEU A 208 26.22 20.24 26.41
CA LEU A 208 26.38 20.73 27.79
C LEU A 208 25.97 19.73 28.89
N ASN A 209 25.21 18.68 28.55
CA ASN A 209 24.60 17.75 29.52
C ASN A 209 25.17 16.33 29.48
N SER A 210 26.32 16.10 28.84
CA SER A 210 26.99 14.80 28.86
C SER A 210 27.81 14.65 30.16
N PRO A 211 27.63 13.58 30.96
CA PRO A 211 28.48 13.33 32.11
C PRO A 211 29.93 13.04 31.66
N PRO A 212 30.95 13.44 32.45
CA PRO A 212 32.34 13.24 32.07
C PRO A 212 32.69 11.74 32.01
N PRO A 213 33.60 11.33 31.10
CA PRO A 213 34.00 9.94 30.98
C PRO A 213 34.66 9.45 32.27
N GLN A 214 34.13 8.37 32.83
CA GLN A 214 34.79 7.64 33.90
C GLN A 214 35.97 6.87 33.30
N TYR A 215 37.18 7.22 33.71
CA TYR A 215 38.38 6.44 33.41
C TYR A 215 38.60 5.43 34.55
N MET A 216 38.40 4.15 34.25
CA MET A 216 39.15 2.99 34.78
C MET A 216 39.00 1.82 33.83
#